data_AF-A0A8S3YH69-F1
#
_entry.id   AF-A0A8S3YH69-F1
#
_cell.length_a   1.000
_cell.length_b   1.000
_cell.length_c   1.000
_cell.angle_alpha   90.00
_cell.angle_beta   90.00
_cell.angle_gamma   90.00
#
_symmetry.space_group_name_H-M   'P 1'
#
loop_
_entity.id
_entity.type
_entity.pdbx_description
1 polymer ?
#
loop_
_entity_poly.entity_id
_entity_poly.type
_entity_poly.pdbx_seq_one_letter_code
_entity_poly.pdbx_strand_id
1 'polypeptide(L)' 'PVPGASQICDTKECNLTAAHLIKNMNTSADPCEDFNEFACGRFIKESKFPPGRP' A
#
# COMPACT_ATOMS: atom_id res chain seq x y z
N PRO A 1 7.26 5.15 26.74
CA PRO A 1 6.86 5.55 25.37
C PRO A 1 7.24 7.01 25.14
N VAL A 2 8.25 7.26 24.29
CA VAL A 2 8.94 8.56 24.23
C VAL A 2 8.25 9.49 23.24
N PRO A 3 7.71 10.64 23.66
CA PRO A 3 7.31 11.71 22.74
C PRO A 3 8.58 12.42 22.26
N GLY A 4 8.82 12.48 20.94
CA GLY A 4 9.84 13.38 20.36
C GLY A 4 11.08 12.76 19.70
N ALA A 5 11.19 11.44 19.55
CA ALA A 5 12.08 10.86 18.55
C ALA A 5 11.29 10.71 17.25
N SER A 6 11.79 11.20 16.12
CA SER A 6 11.19 10.95 14.80
C SER A 6 10.91 9.45 14.65
N GLN A 7 9.67 9.02 14.87
CA GLN A 7 9.24 7.61 14.83
C GLN A 7 9.17 7.09 13.37
N ILE A 8 9.79 7.82 12.44
CA ILE A 8 9.78 7.53 11.01
C ILE A 8 11.05 6.76 10.73
N CYS A 9 10.88 5.51 10.28
CA CYS A 9 11.98 4.74 9.73
C CYS A 9 12.34 5.30 8.35
N ASP A 10 13.56 5.81 8.20
CA ASP A 10 14.08 6.40 6.97
C ASP A 10 15.14 5.53 6.28
N THR A 11 15.31 4.28 6.73
CA THR A 11 16.19 3.32 6.05
C THR A 11 15.72 3.08 4.62
N LYS A 12 16.66 2.67 3.76
CA LYS A 12 16.36 2.38 2.35
C LYS A 12 15.23 1.35 2.23
N GLU A 13 15.25 0.33 3.08
CA GLU A 13 14.26 -0.74 3.13
C GLU A 13 12.88 -0.20 3.50
N CYS A 14 12.80 0.66 4.51
CA CYS A 14 11.55 1.32 4.91
C CYS A 14 10.98 2.19 3.79
N ASN A 15 11.83 3.01 3.14
CA ASN A 15 11.40 3.86 2.03
C ASN A 15 10.89 3.06 0.82
N LEU A 16 11.61 2.01 0.43
CA LEU A 16 11.18 1.14 -0.68
C LEU A 16 9.87 0.42 -0.37
N THR A 17 9.72 -0.06 0.86
CA THR A 17 8.50 -0.74 1.31
C THR A 17 7.32 0.23 1.36
N ALA A 18 7.51 1.42 1.94
CA ALA A 18 6.47 2.45 2.01
C ALA A 18 6.02 2.89 0.60
N ALA A 19 6.96 3.12 -0.32
CA ALA A 19 6.66 3.45 -1.71
C ALA A 19 5.86 2.35 -2.41
N HIS A 20 6.22 1.07 -2.18
CA HIS A 20 5.49 -0.07 -2.72
C HIS A 20 4.05 -0.14 -2.19
N LEU A 21 3.84 0.03 -0.88
CA LEU A 21 2.51 0.05 -0.28
C LEU A 21 1.64 1.18 -0.88
N ILE A 22 2.15 2.42 -0.87
CA ILE A 22 1.41 3.60 -1.36
C ILE A 22 1.03 3.46 -2.84
N LYS A 23 1.87 2.82 -3.65
CA LYS A 23 1.59 2.59 -5.07
C LYS A 23 0.33 1.74 -5.29
N ASN A 24 0.13 0.72 -4.46
CA ASN A 24 -0.93 -0.28 -4.64
C ASN A 24 -2.26 0.08 -3.95
N MET A 25 -2.21 0.99 -2.98
CA MET A 25 -3.37 1.41 -2.19
C MET A 25 -4.28 2.38 -2.95
N ASN A 26 -5.59 2.26 -2.75
CA ASN A 26 -6.58 3.26 -3.13
C ASN A 26 -7.02 4.07 -1.91
N THR A 27 -6.33 5.18 -1.64
CA THR A 27 -6.61 6.04 -0.47
C THR A 27 -7.94 6.80 -0.54
N SER A 28 -8.70 6.66 -1.62
CA SER A 28 -10.05 7.23 -1.75
C SER A 28 -11.15 6.27 -1.28
N ALA A 29 -10.84 4.98 -1.06
CA ALA A 29 -11.77 4.01 -0.46
C ALA A 29 -11.77 4.16 1.07
N ASP A 30 -12.92 3.92 1.70
CA ASP A 30 -13.01 3.88 3.16
C ASP A 30 -12.53 2.50 3.67
N PRO A 31 -11.45 2.44 4.47
CA PRO A 31 -10.94 1.17 5.00
C PRO A 31 -11.89 0.47 5.97
N CYS A 32 -12.85 1.18 6.58
CA CYS A 32 -13.83 0.60 7.49
C CYS A 32 -14.93 -0.15 6.73
N GLU A 33 -15.22 0.27 5.49
CA GLU A 33 -16.24 -0.32 4.64
C GLU A 33 -15.66 -1.39 3.70
N ASP A 34 -14.51 -1.10 3.05
CA ASP A 34 -13.81 -2.06 2.17
C ASP A 34 -12.29 -1.89 2.28
N PHE A 35 -11.71 -2.59 3.25
CA PHE A 35 -10.26 -2.61 3.44
C PHE A 35 -9.51 -3.21 2.24
N ASN A 36 -10.13 -4.11 1.47
CA ASN A 36 -9.50 -4.73 0.31
C ASN A 36 -9.35 -3.71 -0.84
N GLU A 37 -10.38 -2.92 -1.14
CA GLU A 37 -10.28 -1.83 -2.11
C GLU A 37 -9.28 -0.77 -1.61
N PHE A 38 -9.32 -0.40 -0.33
CA PHE A 38 -8.36 0.55 0.22
C PHE A 38 -6.90 0.07 0.09
N ALA A 39 -6.62 -1.18 0.45
CA ALA A 39 -5.26 -1.72 0.45
C ALA A 39 -4.74 -2.09 -0.95
N CYS A 40 -5.60 -2.64 -1.80
CA CYS A 40 -5.21 -3.30 -3.06
C CYS A 40 -5.88 -2.72 -4.31
N GLY A 41 -6.79 -1.76 -4.18
CA GLY A 41 -7.64 -1.31 -5.28
C GLY A 41 -6.88 -0.79 -6.50
N ARG A 42 -5.73 -0.12 -6.31
CA ARG A 42 -4.88 0.29 -7.45
C ARG A 42 -4.12 -0.88 -8.04
N PHE A 43 -3.60 -1.78 -7.21
CA PHE A 43 -2.92 -2.98 -7.70
C PHE A 43 -3.82 -3.81 -8.61
N ILE A 44 -5.08 -4.05 -8.23
CA ILE A 44 -6.03 -4.82 -9.03
C ILE A 44 -6.31 -4.12 -10.37
N LYS A 45 -6.45 -2.79 -10.37
CA LYS A 45 -6.68 -1.98 -11.57
C LYS A 45 -5.49 -1.97 -12.53
N GLU A 46 -4.28 -1.91 -12.00
CA GLU A 46 -3.05 -1.83 -12.81
C GLU A 46 -2.48 -3.21 -13.17
N SER A 47 -2.85 -4.26 -12.44
CA SER A 47 -2.43 -5.63 -12.71
C SER A 47 -3.10 -6.13 -13.97
N LYS A 48 -2.34 -6.13 -15.06
CA LYS A 48 -2.68 -6.88 -16.25
C LYS A 48 -2.50 -8.35 -15.93
N PHE A 49 -3.59 -9.06 -15.66
CA PHE A 49 -3.56 -10.51 -15.64
C PHE A 49 -3.10 -10.98 -17.03
N PRO A 50 -2.00 -11.74 -17.14
CA PRO A 50 -1.68 -12.39 -18.40
C PRO A 50 -2.84 -13.34 -18.76
N PRO A 51 -3.31 -13.36 -20.01
CA PRO A 51 -4.32 -14.33 -20.42
C PRO A 51 -3.74 -15.74 -20.23
N GLY A 52 -4.36 -16.55 -19.38
CA GLY A 52 -4.04 -17.98 -19.24
C GLY A 52 -3.20 -18.37 -18.01
N ARG A 53 -3.63 -17.96 -16.81
CA ARG A 53 -3.38 -18.82 -15.64
C ARG A 53 -4.60 -19.75 -15.52
N PRO A 54 -4.46 -21.09 -15.73
CA PRO A 54 -5.55 -22.03 -15.48
C PRO A 54 -5.94 -22.06 -13.99
#